data_AF-A0A5B8Z259-F1
#
_entry.id   AF-A0A5B8Z259-F1
#
_cell.length_a   1.000
_cell.length_b   1.000
_cell.length_c   1.000
_cell.angle_alpha   90.00
_cell.angle_beta   90.00
_cell.angle_gamma   90.00
#
_symmetry.space_group_name_H-M   'P 1'
#
loop_
_entity.id
_entity.type
_entity.pdbx_description
1 polymer ?
#
loop_
_entity_poly.entity_id
_entity_poly.type
_entity_poly.pdbx_seq_one_letter_code
_entity_poly.pdbx_strand_id
1 'polypeptide(L)'
;MKEKFSKFIRHVLAKFYKVDELNESNLLVKFIGVIFLILGFGYIFGLVHLSSLAIFSFSLSGIFFILSDLSKYMAEEWEIKKALGNERYKKVRFFKGLRYTCLFFGVLLLIGGPYLKTVLDEQSLDILGTACAFIVIGLTVIKISLDNTRKHYDMYDSIINETTEILKEVEKYKTKCEQLERELGEIKGRIM
;
A
#
# COMPACT_ATOMS: atom_id res chain seq x y z
N MET A 1 -0.88 16.58 -33.26
CA MET A 1 -1.30 15.44 -32.41
C MET A 1 -0.14 14.87 -31.59
N LYS A 2 1.00 14.53 -32.20
CA LYS A 2 2.25 14.14 -31.50
C LYS A 2 2.69 15.12 -30.41
N GLU A 3 2.48 16.43 -30.62
CA GLU A 3 2.85 17.47 -29.66
C GLU A 3 2.03 17.44 -28.35
N LYS A 4 0.72 17.12 -28.41
CA LYS A 4 -0.14 17.00 -27.22
C LYS A 4 0.26 15.80 -26.37
N PHE A 5 0.56 14.67 -27.01
CA PHE A 5 1.07 13.46 -26.35
C PHE A 5 2.43 13.71 -25.67
N SER A 6 3.36 14.37 -26.37
CA SER A 6 4.68 14.74 -25.82
C SER A 6 4.58 15.68 -24.60
N LYS A 7 3.63 16.64 -24.61
CA LYS A 7 3.39 17.52 -23.46
C LYS A 7 2.81 16.75 -22.25
N PHE A 8 1.88 15.83 -22.49
CA PHE A 8 1.30 14.99 -21.44
C PHE A 8 2.35 14.10 -20.76
N ILE A 9 3.17 13.38 -21.52
CA ILE A 9 4.24 12.52 -20.96
C ILE A 9 5.20 13.35 -20.11
N ARG A 10 5.64 14.51 -20.62
CA ARG A 10 6.54 15.40 -19.87
C ARG A 10 5.91 15.88 -18.55
N HIS A 11 4.62 16.19 -18.56
CA HIS A 11 3.90 16.61 -17.35
C HIS A 11 3.79 15.49 -16.31
N VAL A 12 3.43 14.28 -16.73
CA VAL A 12 3.35 13.10 -15.84
C VAL A 12 4.72 12.79 -15.23
N LEU A 13 5.76 12.69 -16.06
CA LEU A 13 7.12 12.40 -15.58
C LEU A 13 7.62 13.48 -14.60
N ALA A 14 7.40 14.76 -14.89
CA ALA A 14 7.82 15.85 -14.00
C ALA A 14 7.11 15.83 -12.64
N LYS A 15 5.84 15.41 -12.58
CA LYS A 15 5.09 15.30 -11.32
C LYS A 15 5.54 14.11 -10.47
N PHE A 16 5.95 13.01 -11.11
CA PHE A 16 6.50 11.84 -10.43
C PHE A 16 7.91 12.08 -9.88
N TYR A 17 8.73 12.86 -10.59
CA TYR A 17 10.12 13.15 -10.19
C TYR A 17 10.21 14.07 -8.96
N LYS A 18 9.17 14.86 -8.67
CA LYS A 18 9.12 15.80 -7.53
C LYS A 18 8.68 15.18 -6.20
N VAL A 19 8.36 13.89 -6.15
CA VAL A 19 7.99 13.22 -4.90
C VAL A 19 9.28 12.75 -4.21
N ASP A 20 9.99 13.71 -3.63
CA ASP A 20 11.19 13.52 -2.82
C ASP A 20 10.82 12.84 -1.50
N GLU A 21 11.05 11.52 -1.44
CA GLU A 21 11.23 10.62 -0.28
C GLU A 21 10.87 9.20 -0.77
N LEU A 22 11.84 8.50 -1.35
CA LEU A 22 11.60 7.25 -2.08
C LEU A 22 12.49 6.13 -1.56
N ASN A 23 11.88 5.21 -0.81
CA ASN A 23 12.37 3.84 -0.68
C ASN A 23 12.51 3.25 -2.11
N GLU A 24 13.71 2.80 -2.50
CA GLU A 24 14.04 2.31 -3.85
C GLU A 24 13.06 1.24 -4.37
N SER A 25 12.54 0.39 -3.48
CA SER A 25 11.55 -0.64 -3.81
C SER A 25 10.21 -0.07 -4.33
N ASN A 26 9.83 1.15 -3.94
CA ASN A 26 8.60 1.80 -4.41
C ASN A 26 8.78 2.49 -5.76
N LEU A 27 10.02 2.73 -6.17
CA LEU A 27 10.36 3.40 -7.43
C LEU A 27 10.01 2.52 -8.63
N LEU A 28 10.39 1.24 -8.58
CA LEU A 28 10.14 0.25 -9.63
C LEU A 28 8.65 0.09 -9.91
N VAL A 29 7.84 -0.05 -8.85
CA VAL A 29 6.38 -0.19 -8.98
C VAL A 29 5.76 1.07 -9.59
N LYS A 30 6.24 2.26 -9.20
CA LYS A 30 5.79 3.53 -9.80
C LYS A 30 6.13 3.60 -11.29
N PHE A 31 7.33 3.19 -11.70
CA PHE A 31 7.72 3.15 -13.12
C PHE A 31 6.87 2.18 -13.94
N ILE A 32 6.61 0.98 -13.41
CA ILE A 32 5.69 0.03 -14.06
C ILE A 32 4.32 0.67 -14.27
N GLY A 33 3.77 1.35 -13.24
CA GLY A 33 2.49 2.05 -13.35
C GLY A 33 2.49 3.17 -14.41
N VAL A 34 3.55 3.97 -14.48
CA VAL A 34 3.70 5.02 -15.50
C VAL A 34 3.79 4.43 -16.91
N ILE A 35 4.51 3.32 -17.09
CA ILE A 35 4.57 2.62 -18.38
C ILE A 35 3.18 2.16 -18.81
N PHE A 36 2.38 1.56 -17.92
CA PHE A 36 1.00 1.16 -18.24
C PHE A 36 0.09 2.34 -18.56
N LEU A 37 0.24 3.48 -17.88
CA LEU A 37 -0.47 4.70 -18.23
C LEU A 37 -0.11 5.20 -19.63
N ILE A 38 1.18 5.21 -19.97
CA ILE A 38 1.66 5.60 -21.30
C ILE A 38 1.14 4.63 -22.37
N LEU A 39 1.19 3.32 -22.12
CA LEU A 39 0.67 2.30 -23.03
C LEU A 39 -0.84 2.44 -23.24
N GLY A 40 -1.62 2.61 -22.15
CA GLY A 40 -3.07 2.78 -22.22
C GLY A 40 -3.46 4.06 -22.95
N PHE A 41 -2.77 5.17 -22.70
CA PHE A 41 -2.99 6.40 -23.45
C PHE A 41 -2.59 6.21 -24.92
N GLY A 42 -1.44 5.59 -25.20
CA GLY A 42 -1.01 5.24 -26.54
C GLY A 42 -2.04 4.40 -27.30
N TYR A 43 -2.67 3.44 -26.64
CA TYR A 43 -3.73 2.61 -27.20
C TYR A 43 -4.96 3.43 -27.61
N ILE A 44 -5.44 4.33 -26.75
CA ILE A 44 -6.59 5.23 -27.05
C ILE A 44 -6.34 6.07 -28.31
N PHE A 45 -5.10 6.51 -28.54
CA PHE A 45 -4.74 7.30 -29.73
C PHE A 45 -4.33 6.45 -30.95
N GLY A 46 -4.45 5.13 -30.88
CA GLY A 46 -4.01 4.22 -31.95
C GLY A 46 -2.50 4.25 -32.19
N LEU A 47 -1.70 4.72 -31.24
CA LEU A 47 -0.23 4.74 -31.31
C LEU A 47 0.37 3.37 -31.01
N VAL A 48 -0.35 2.53 -30.25
CA VAL A 48 0.06 1.20 -29.83
C VAL A 48 -1.08 0.23 -30.11
N HIS A 49 -0.79 -0.90 -30.76
CA HIS A 49 -1.72 -2.02 -30.83
C HIS A 49 -1.45 -3.00 -29.69
N LEU A 50 -2.45 -3.21 -28.85
CA LEU A 50 -2.47 -4.23 -27.81
C LEU A 50 -3.46 -5.30 -28.25
N SER A 51 -3.03 -6.56 -28.22
CA SER A 51 -3.95 -7.69 -28.44
C SER A 51 -4.89 -7.84 -27.25
N SER A 52 -6.09 -8.37 -27.49
CA SER A 52 -7.07 -8.70 -26.45
C SER A 52 -6.46 -9.58 -25.35
N LEU A 53 -5.59 -10.51 -25.74
CA LEU A 53 -4.83 -11.36 -24.82
C LEU A 53 -3.89 -10.55 -23.90
N ALA A 54 -3.20 -9.53 -24.43
CA ALA A 54 -2.32 -8.69 -23.63
C ALA A 54 -3.14 -7.88 -22.61
N ILE A 55 -4.28 -7.31 -23.03
CA ILE A 55 -5.18 -6.57 -22.15
C ILE A 55 -5.68 -7.49 -21.03
N PHE A 56 -6.17 -8.68 -21.37
CA PHE A 56 -6.61 -9.67 -20.39
C PHE A 56 -5.50 -10.07 -19.42
N SER A 57 -4.29 -10.35 -19.93
CA SER A 57 -3.14 -10.72 -19.10
C SER A 57 -2.72 -9.62 -18.14
N PHE A 58 -2.70 -8.36 -18.61
CA PHE A 58 -2.39 -7.20 -17.78
C PHE A 58 -3.46 -6.98 -16.71
N SER A 59 -4.74 -7.04 -17.06
CA SER A 59 -5.82 -6.92 -16.08
C SER A 59 -5.78 -8.03 -15.05
N LEU A 60 -5.57 -9.28 -15.47
CA LEU A 60 -5.48 -10.42 -14.55
C LEU A 60 -4.25 -10.30 -13.62
N SER A 61 -3.11 -9.86 -14.14
CA SER A 61 -1.92 -9.58 -13.31
C SER A 61 -2.21 -8.51 -12.25
N GLY A 62 -2.98 -7.48 -12.60
CA GLY A 62 -3.42 -6.44 -11.67
C GLY A 62 -4.24 -6.99 -10.51
N ILE A 63 -5.15 -7.94 -10.78
CA ILE A 63 -5.93 -8.63 -9.74
C ILE A 63 -4.98 -9.35 -8.78
N PHE A 64 -4.02 -10.11 -9.30
CA PHE A 64 -3.05 -10.84 -8.48
C PHE A 64 -2.16 -9.91 -7.63
N PHE A 65 -1.72 -8.77 -8.16
CA PHE A 65 -0.97 -7.80 -7.37
C PHE A 65 -1.81 -7.22 -6.21
N ILE A 66 -3.06 -6.86 -6.47
CA ILE A 66 -3.94 -6.34 -5.41
C ILE A 66 -4.27 -7.42 -4.37
N LEU A 67 -4.53 -8.66 -4.80
CA LEU A 67 -4.73 -9.79 -3.89
C LEU A 67 -3.49 -10.06 -3.04
N SER A 68 -2.29 -9.92 -3.60
CA SER A 68 -1.05 -10.02 -2.83
C SER A 68 -0.99 -8.94 -1.73
N ASP A 69 -1.30 -7.69 -2.07
CA ASP A 69 -1.31 -6.60 -1.10
C ASP A 69 -2.38 -6.81 -0.01
N LEU A 70 -3.59 -7.26 -0.38
CA LEU A 70 -4.64 -7.61 0.58
C LEU A 70 -4.21 -8.76 1.49
N SER A 71 -3.54 -9.79 0.96
CA SER A 71 -3.04 -10.90 1.77
C SER A 71 -1.93 -10.48 2.73
N LYS A 72 -1.09 -9.50 2.34
CA LYS A 72 -0.12 -8.86 3.23
C LYS A 72 -0.84 -8.15 4.38
N TYR A 73 -1.85 -7.33 4.07
CA TYR A 73 -2.66 -6.64 5.07
C TYR A 73 -3.26 -7.63 6.08
N MET A 74 -3.89 -8.70 5.59
CA MET A 74 -4.47 -9.74 6.44
C MET A 74 -3.39 -10.42 7.31
N ALA A 75 -2.23 -10.75 6.75
CA ALA A 75 -1.15 -11.39 7.50
C ALA A 75 -0.69 -10.52 8.69
N GLU A 76 -0.54 -9.20 8.47
CA GLU A 76 -0.11 -8.25 9.49
C GLU A 76 -1.17 -8.06 10.58
N GLU A 77 -2.46 -7.97 10.21
CA GLU A 77 -3.56 -7.89 11.18
C GLU A 77 -3.62 -9.14 12.08
N TRP A 78 -3.39 -10.32 11.51
CA TRP A 78 -3.31 -11.58 12.27
C TRP A 78 -2.06 -11.67 13.14
N GLU A 79 -0.94 -11.05 12.77
CA GLU A 79 0.27 -10.97 13.60
C GLU A 79 0.03 -10.11 14.85
N ILE A 80 -0.67 -8.97 14.71
CA ILE A 80 -1.07 -8.14 15.86
C ILE A 80 -1.98 -8.94 16.81
N LYS A 81 -2.98 -9.65 16.26
CA LYS A 81 -3.87 -10.52 17.06
C LYS A 81 -3.13 -11.67 17.75
N LYS A 82 -2.02 -12.14 17.18
CA LYS A 82 -1.17 -13.16 17.80
C LYS A 82 -0.39 -12.60 19.00
N ALA A 83 0.09 -11.36 18.93
CA ALA A 83 0.73 -10.69 20.08
C ALA A 83 -0.22 -10.55 21.28
N LEU A 84 -1.53 -10.49 21.02
CA LEU A 84 -2.60 -10.49 22.04
C LEU A 84 -2.97 -11.89 22.58
N GLY A 85 -2.14 -12.92 22.35
CA GLY A 85 -2.30 -14.25 22.96
C GLY A 85 -3.20 -15.24 22.19
N ASN A 86 -3.66 -14.90 21.00
CA ASN A 86 -4.47 -15.80 20.18
C ASN A 86 -3.58 -16.72 19.30
N GLU A 87 -3.40 -17.98 19.71
CA GLU A 87 -2.56 -18.98 19.02
C GLU A 87 -3.11 -19.41 17.63
N ARG A 88 -2.96 -18.58 16.60
CA ARG A 88 -3.29 -18.96 15.20
C ARG A 88 -2.12 -18.83 14.23
N TYR A 89 -0.99 -19.44 14.58
CA TYR A 89 0.25 -19.45 13.77
C TYR A 89 0.04 -19.96 12.32
N LYS A 90 -0.87 -20.92 12.11
CA LYS A 90 -1.15 -21.50 10.78
C LYS A 90 -1.75 -20.50 9.79
N LYS A 91 -2.58 -19.55 10.25
CA LYS A 91 -3.26 -18.59 9.36
C LYS A 91 -2.29 -17.54 8.83
N VAL A 92 -1.38 -17.04 9.66
CA VAL A 92 -0.34 -16.07 9.24
C VAL A 92 0.55 -16.68 8.15
N ARG A 93 1.00 -17.93 8.33
CA ARG A 93 1.83 -18.62 7.33
C ARG A 93 1.09 -18.81 6.01
N PHE A 94 -0.20 -19.13 6.06
CA PHE A 94 -1.04 -19.24 4.87
C PHE A 94 -1.13 -17.92 4.11
N PHE A 95 -1.43 -16.80 4.78
CA PHE A 95 -1.51 -15.49 4.11
C PHE A 95 -0.16 -15.03 3.55
N LYS A 96 0.95 -15.29 4.26
CA LYS A 96 2.30 -15.05 3.72
C LYS A 96 2.58 -15.89 2.47
N GLY A 97 2.19 -17.17 2.48
CA GLY A 97 2.31 -18.03 1.31
C GLY A 97 1.49 -17.50 0.13
N LEU A 98 0.21 -17.21 0.37
CA LEU A 98 -0.71 -16.65 -0.62
C LEU A 98 -0.16 -15.38 -1.27
N ARG A 99 0.44 -14.48 -0.47
CA ARG A 99 1.10 -13.26 -0.96
C ARG A 99 2.14 -13.55 -2.03
N TYR A 100 3.07 -14.46 -1.75
CA TYR A 100 4.14 -14.81 -2.68
C TYR A 100 3.62 -15.52 -3.92
N THR A 101 2.65 -16.42 -3.76
CA THR A 101 2.01 -17.11 -4.87
C THR A 101 1.30 -16.12 -5.80
N CYS A 102 0.54 -15.16 -5.25
CA CYS A 102 -0.10 -14.10 -6.00
C CYS A 102 0.93 -13.19 -6.71
N LEU A 103 2.04 -12.82 -6.05
CA LEU A 103 3.11 -12.04 -6.70
C LEU A 103 3.73 -12.79 -7.87
N PHE A 104 4.02 -14.08 -7.68
CA PHE A 104 4.60 -14.92 -8.71
C PHE A 104 3.68 -15.00 -9.93
N PHE A 105 2.39 -15.30 -9.74
CA PHE A 105 1.43 -15.32 -10.84
C PHE A 105 1.20 -13.94 -11.46
N GLY A 106 1.20 -12.87 -10.66
CA GLY A 106 1.11 -11.50 -11.14
C GLY A 106 2.25 -11.18 -12.11
N VAL A 107 3.50 -11.42 -11.72
CA VAL A 107 4.68 -11.18 -12.57
C VAL A 107 4.68 -12.11 -13.80
N LEU A 108 4.35 -13.38 -13.62
CA LEU A 108 4.31 -14.35 -14.70
C LEU A 108 3.27 -13.96 -15.77
N LEU A 109 2.08 -13.52 -15.36
CA LEU A 109 1.06 -13.03 -16.28
C LEU A 109 1.42 -11.69 -16.91
N LEU A 110 2.10 -10.81 -16.17
CA LEU A 110 2.54 -9.51 -16.68
C LEU A 110 3.55 -9.68 -17.83
N ILE A 111 4.51 -10.59 -17.66
CA ILE A 111 5.63 -10.78 -18.61
C ILE A 111 5.27 -11.83 -19.66
N GLY A 112 4.84 -13.00 -19.23
CA GLY A 112 4.61 -14.16 -20.09
C GLY A 112 3.20 -14.22 -20.68
N GLY A 113 2.20 -13.69 -19.97
CA GLY A 113 0.78 -13.77 -20.36
C GLY A 113 0.49 -13.31 -21.80
N PRO A 114 0.99 -12.14 -22.25
CA PRO A 114 0.77 -11.67 -23.62
C PRO A 114 1.29 -12.60 -24.72
N TYR A 115 2.22 -13.51 -24.40
CA TYR A 115 2.85 -14.42 -25.34
C TYR A 115 2.28 -15.85 -25.28
N LEU A 116 1.32 -16.12 -24.40
CA LEU A 116 0.73 -17.45 -24.27
C LEU A 116 -0.17 -17.75 -25.47
N LYS A 117 -0.11 -18.99 -25.96
CA LYS A 117 -1.07 -19.46 -26.96
C LYS A 117 -2.37 -19.81 -26.24
N THR A 118 -3.45 -19.08 -26.56
CA THR A 118 -4.78 -19.32 -26.01
C THR A 118 -5.69 -19.98 -27.04
N VAL A 119 -6.65 -20.76 -26.54
CA VAL A 119 -7.72 -21.39 -27.34
C VAL A 119 -8.98 -20.51 -27.35
N LEU A 120 -9.03 -19.48 -26.50
CA LEU A 120 -10.15 -18.55 -26.44
C LEU A 120 -10.17 -17.64 -27.66
N ASP A 121 -11.37 -17.37 -28.15
CA ASP A 121 -11.60 -16.39 -29.21
C ASP A 121 -11.38 -14.95 -28.70
N GLU A 122 -11.09 -14.03 -29.64
CA GLU A 122 -10.78 -12.63 -29.30
C GLU A 122 -11.94 -11.92 -28.58
N GLN A 123 -13.18 -12.22 -28.95
CA GLN A 123 -14.35 -11.58 -28.35
C GLN A 123 -14.50 -11.99 -26.88
N SER A 124 -14.32 -13.28 -26.56
CA SER A 124 -14.30 -13.75 -25.16
C SER A 124 -13.18 -13.12 -24.35
N LEU A 125 -11.98 -12.96 -24.94
CA LEU A 125 -10.84 -12.31 -24.28
C LEU A 125 -11.10 -10.84 -23.98
N ASP A 126 -11.75 -10.11 -24.89
CA ASP A 126 -12.13 -8.70 -24.67
C ASP A 126 -13.14 -8.55 -23.53
N ILE A 127 -14.16 -9.41 -23.50
CA ILE A 127 -15.17 -9.39 -22.42
C ILE A 127 -14.51 -9.69 -21.07
N LEU A 128 -13.69 -10.74 -21.01
CA LEU A 128 -12.97 -11.13 -19.79
C LEU A 128 -11.96 -10.06 -19.36
N GLY A 129 -11.22 -9.47 -20.30
CA GLY A 129 -10.26 -8.40 -20.03
C GLY A 129 -10.96 -7.18 -19.45
N THR A 130 -12.10 -6.79 -20.03
CA THR A 130 -12.91 -5.67 -19.53
C THR A 130 -13.47 -5.96 -18.13
N ALA A 131 -14.03 -7.15 -17.92
CA ALA A 131 -14.52 -7.56 -16.60
C ALA A 131 -13.40 -7.55 -15.55
N CYS A 132 -12.22 -8.09 -15.89
CA CYS A 132 -11.06 -8.07 -15.03
C CYS A 132 -10.61 -6.64 -14.72
N ALA A 133 -10.61 -5.72 -15.70
CA ALA A 133 -10.27 -4.32 -15.49
C ALA A 133 -11.22 -3.65 -14.47
N PHE A 134 -12.53 -3.88 -14.55
CA PHE A 134 -13.49 -3.37 -13.56
C PHE A 134 -13.25 -3.97 -12.17
N ILE A 135 -12.95 -5.27 -12.07
CA ILE A 135 -12.60 -5.92 -10.81
C ILE A 135 -11.32 -5.30 -10.21
N VAL A 136 -10.28 -5.07 -11.02
CA VAL A 136 -9.04 -4.39 -10.60
C VAL A 136 -9.35 -3.01 -10.02
N ILE A 137 -10.18 -2.22 -10.69
CA ILE A 137 -10.57 -0.89 -10.22
C ILE A 137 -11.29 -1.00 -8.86
N GLY A 138 -12.29 -1.88 -8.74
CA GLY A 138 -13.01 -2.09 -7.49
C GLY A 138 -12.10 -2.52 -6.33
N LEU A 139 -11.23 -3.50 -6.57
CA LEU A 139 -10.25 -3.97 -5.59
C LEU A 139 -9.24 -2.88 -5.21
N THR A 140 -8.82 -2.04 -6.17
CA THR A 140 -7.91 -0.92 -5.92
C THR A 140 -8.55 0.12 -5.01
N VAL A 141 -9.83 0.47 -5.23
CA VAL A 141 -10.57 1.40 -4.37
C VAL A 141 -10.68 0.84 -2.95
N ILE A 142 -11.01 -0.44 -2.80
CA ILE A 142 -11.05 -1.11 -1.49
C ILE A 142 -9.68 -1.04 -0.81
N LYS A 143 -8.60 -1.35 -1.55
CA LYS A 143 -7.23 -1.28 -1.04
C LYS A 143 -6.88 0.13 -0.54
N ILE A 144 -7.16 1.16 -1.32
CA ILE A 144 -6.89 2.57 -0.93
C ILE A 144 -7.66 2.92 0.35
N SER A 145 -8.92 2.49 0.47
CA SER A 145 -9.74 2.71 1.67
C SER A 145 -9.14 2.04 2.91
N LEU A 146 -8.69 0.78 2.78
CA LEU A 146 -8.03 0.05 3.86
C LEU A 146 -6.68 0.69 4.25
N ASP A 147 -5.86 1.06 3.27
CA ASP A 147 -4.57 1.73 3.50
C ASP A 147 -4.75 3.07 4.22
N ASN A 148 -5.76 3.87 3.85
CA ASN A 148 -6.06 5.12 4.55
C ASN A 148 -6.54 4.86 5.98
N THR A 149 -7.44 3.89 6.17
CA THR A 149 -7.94 3.51 7.50
C THR A 149 -6.79 3.14 8.42
N ARG A 150 -5.83 2.34 7.93
CA ARG A 150 -4.64 1.96 8.69
C ARG A 150 -3.76 3.14 9.04
N LYS A 151 -3.46 4.03 8.08
CA LYS A 151 -2.67 5.24 8.36
C LYS A 151 -3.30 6.11 9.45
N HIS A 152 -4.64 6.18 9.48
CA HIS A 152 -5.33 6.87 10.55
C HIS A 152 -5.14 6.16 11.90
N TYR A 153 -5.29 4.83 11.96
CA TYR A 153 -5.01 4.07 13.18
C TYR A 153 -3.56 4.25 13.67
N ASP A 154 -2.58 4.10 12.78
CA ASP A 154 -1.15 4.28 13.12
C ASP A 154 -0.89 5.71 13.65
N MET A 155 -1.54 6.73 13.06
CA MET A 155 -1.46 8.11 13.53
C MET A 155 -2.08 8.28 14.94
N TYR A 156 -3.25 7.67 15.19
CA TYR A 156 -3.88 7.72 16.51
C TYR A 156 -3.04 7.00 17.57
N ASP A 157 -2.45 5.84 17.25
CA ASP A 157 -1.57 5.13 18.16
C ASP A 157 -0.31 5.94 18.48
N SER A 158 0.27 6.65 17.50
CA SER A 158 1.39 7.58 17.75
C SER A 158 0.99 8.69 18.71
N ILE A 159 -0.16 9.32 18.50
CA ILE A 159 -0.68 10.39 19.37
C ILE A 159 -0.93 9.86 20.79
N ILE A 160 -1.51 8.67 20.93
CA ILE A 160 -1.76 8.05 22.24
C ILE A 160 -0.44 7.78 22.96
N ASN A 161 0.56 7.24 22.26
CA ASN A 161 1.87 6.95 22.84
C ASN A 161 2.59 8.24 23.28
N GLU A 162 2.64 9.27 22.43
CA GLU A 162 3.20 10.58 22.77
C GLU A 162 2.49 11.22 23.97
N THR A 163 1.15 11.18 23.99
CA THR A 163 0.35 11.71 25.10
C THR A 163 0.63 10.95 26.40
N THR A 164 0.82 9.62 26.31
CA THR A 164 1.16 8.77 27.45
C THR A 164 2.56 9.07 27.99
N GLU A 165 3.52 9.36 27.12
CA GLU A 165 4.86 9.79 27.53
C GLU A 165 4.84 11.16 28.22
N ILE A 166 4.11 12.12 27.66
CA ILE A 166 3.92 13.45 28.27
C ILE A 166 3.27 13.30 29.65
N LEU A 167 2.24 12.47 29.79
CA LEU A 167 1.59 12.20 31.08
C LEU A 167 2.58 11.67 32.13
N LYS A 168 3.45 10.73 31.75
CA LYS A 168 4.48 10.19 32.65
C LYS A 168 5.50 11.26 33.06
N GLU A 169 5.89 12.14 32.14
CA GLU A 169 6.78 13.26 32.47
C GLU A 169 6.13 14.25 33.43
N VAL A 170 4.87 14.62 33.18
CA VAL A 170 4.10 15.52 34.07
C VAL A 170 3.98 14.91 35.46
N GLU A 171 3.70 13.61 35.57
CA GLU A 171 3.62 12.91 36.85
C GLU A 171 4.96 12.95 37.59
N LYS A 172 6.08 12.72 36.88
CA LYS A 172 7.44 12.84 37.44
C LYS A 172 7.74 14.25 37.96
N TYR A 173 7.36 15.29 37.22
CA TYR A 173 7.54 16.68 37.67
C TYR A 173 6.67 17.00 38.89
N LYS A 174 5.43 16.51 38.92
CA LYS A 174 4.54 16.68 40.07
C LYS A 174 5.14 16.06 41.34
N THR A 175 5.64 14.82 41.27
CA THR A 175 6.29 14.18 42.43
C THR A 175 7.51 14.97 42.91
N LYS A 176 8.29 15.54 41.99
CA LYS A 176 9.45 16.37 42.33
C LYS A 176 9.05 17.68 43.03
N CYS A 177 7.98 18.33 42.60
CA CYS A 177 7.44 19.51 43.29
C CYS A 177 6.96 19.17 44.70
N GLU A 178 6.23 18.07 44.88
CA GLU A 178 5.76 17.62 46.20
C GLU A 178 6.94 17.31 47.16
N GLN A 179 8.05 16.79 46.65
CA GLN A 179 9.28 16.59 47.45
C GLN A 179 9.89 17.92 47.89
N LEU A 180 10.05 18.87 46.96
CA LEU A 180 10.60 20.19 47.27
C LEU A 180 9.76 20.97 48.28
N GLU A 181 8.42 20.87 48.21
CA GLU A 181 7.52 21.49 49.19
C GLU A 181 7.71 20.91 50.60
N ARG A 182 7.94 19.60 50.73
CA ARG A 182 8.25 18.95 52.02
C ARG A 182 9.58 19.45 52.58
N GLU A 183 10.62 19.49 51.75
CA GLU A 183 11.95 19.99 52.16
C GLU A 183 11.88 21.45 52.63
N LEU A 184 11.13 22.30 51.91
CA LEU A 184 10.90 23.70 52.31
C LEU A 184 10.16 23.81 53.64
N GLY A 185 9.17 22.95 53.88
CA GLY A 185 8.44 22.88 55.15
C GLY A 185 9.36 22.52 56.33
N GLU A 186 10.23 21.53 56.15
CA GLU A 186 11.22 21.13 57.17
C GLU A 186 12.23 22.24 57.47
N ILE A 187 12.72 22.94 56.44
CA ILE A 187 13.66 24.05 56.61
C ILE A 187 12.99 25.21 57.38
N LYS A 188 11.75 25.58 57.01
CA LYS A 188 11.00 26.61 57.74
C LYS A 188 10.81 26.23 59.22
N GLY A 189 10.50 24.97 59.50
CA GLY A 189 10.35 24.47 60.87
C GLY A 189 11.64 24.44 61.69
N ARG A 190 12.82 24.42 61.07
CA ARG A 190 14.11 24.53 61.77
C ARG A 190 14.54 25.97 62.06
N ILE A 191 14.04 26.93 61.29
CA ILE A 191 14.40 28.35 61.41
C ILE A 191 13.49 29.07 62.42
N MET A 192 12.30 28.52 62.69
CA MET A 192 11.32 29.06 63.63
C MET A 192 11.49 28.46 65.03
#